data_AF-A0A1V1WXP4-F1
#
_entry.id   AF-A0A1V1WXP4-F1
#
_cell.length_a   1.000
_cell.length_b   1.000
_cell.length_c   1.000
_cell.angle_alpha   90.00
_cell.angle_beta   90.00
_cell.angle_gamma   90.00
#
_symmetry.space_group_name_H-M   'P 1'
#
loop_
_entity.id
_entity.type
_entity.pdbx_description
1 polymer ?
#
loop_
_entity_poly.entity_id
_entity_poly.type
_entity_poly.pdbx_seq_one_letter_code
_entity_poly.pdbx_strand_id
1 'polypeptide(L)'
;MAIEDAMRHHHDAGKDQQSSKDFPPSDNVNARLRFLTIDDIIYRIMWKEGLRRTSVSEYHDKYKQIFGRKAFGSKVVLVRAGIDSPVDSNGRITGVERIRRVIPTLEEFSGYGARVVVMGHQGRAGKSNFIELEQHARAIRRLINRPGQPKRTVKYLGNLSQKKVVTHKIDSLKNGEILVLNNVRFLIDEVFIRDKPGMRPHELNEGSRFVSVLEPLVDFYVNDAFNTSHRKHTSMIGFTNILNLVGRHAESEMIENRLVLRTIEYPFIPIFGGLKVGDYMGLIKNSMLSEKVPYVLLGGTPGIIALLSKEIRHGERYYFGKATEQFLEKNVSKALVKFFENLYAHPSGKEKLVVPSDFLVKHGSQIINLTPEQIHDHPEKDEFNIWSIGKKTTASFVSYLLKAKTIYKKGPVGKSEEPGFKEPERIILNAIMKAQRNGAYTISSGGDSAEIANNLGFKEDALFSRLSDAGGAFVHVLEGNRIAWPMLQLNTHWNFFYGKNLRFALPFNYNLKSRYCLELTVPQKGLPEALSYKASW
;
A
#
# COMPACT_ATOMS: atom_id res chain seq x y z
N MET A 1 -16.13 10.97 20.91
CA MET A 1 -15.60 12.35 20.79
C MET A 1 -14.75 12.57 19.53
N ALA A 2 -13.57 11.98 19.32
CA ALA A 2 -12.75 12.23 18.09
C ALA A 2 -13.30 11.63 16.77
N ILE A 3 -14.25 10.68 16.84
CA ILE A 3 -14.90 10.08 15.66
C ILE A 3 -16.21 10.81 15.31
N GLU A 4 -16.85 11.50 16.27
CA GLU A 4 -18.10 12.24 16.05
C GLU A 4 -17.87 13.59 15.36
N ASP A 5 -16.71 14.23 15.56
CA ASP A 5 -16.37 15.49 14.89
C ASP A 5 -16.01 15.32 13.40
N ALA A 6 -15.51 14.14 13.01
CA ALA A 6 -15.29 13.82 11.60
C ALA A 6 -16.60 13.63 10.82
N MET A 7 -17.69 13.27 11.52
CA MET A 7 -19.01 13.05 10.90
C MET A 7 -19.90 14.30 10.88
N ARG A 8 -19.71 15.26 11.79
CA ARG A 8 -20.45 16.54 11.78
C ARG A 8 -20.12 17.42 10.56
N HIS A 9 -18.93 17.29 9.99
CA HIS A 9 -18.50 18.06 8.81
C HIS A 9 -19.14 17.61 7.49
N HIS A 10 -20.02 16.60 7.50
CA HIS A 10 -20.79 16.21 6.31
C HIS A 10 -22.20 16.80 6.25
N HIS A 11 -22.68 17.47 7.30
CA HIS A 11 -24.08 17.90 7.39
C HIS A 11 -24.37 19.40 7.14
N ASP A 12 -23.35 20.25 6.98
CA ASP A 12 -23.53 21.69 6.68
C ASP A 12 -23.17 22.09 5.23
N ALA A 13 -23.16 21.12 4.30
CA ALA A 13 -22.89 21.39 2.88
C ALA A 13 -24.14 21.85 2.11
N GLY A 14 -24.87 22.83 2.63
CA GLY A 14 -26.15 23.23 2.06
C GLY A 14 -26.66 24.58 2.54
N LYS A 15 -25.91 25.64 2.25
CA LYS A 15 -26.40 26.99 1.92
C LYS A 15 -25.20 27.83 1.44
N ASP A 16 -25.45 28.64 0.42
CA ASP A 16 -24.54 29.64 -0.15
C ASP A 16 -23.48 29.14 -1.16
N GLN A 17 -23.96 28.90 -2.38
CA GLN A 17 -23.18 29.26 -3.56
C GLN A 17 -23.39 30.75 -3.84
N GLN A 18 -22.39 31.61 -3.58
CA GLN A 18 -21.98 32.65 -4.54
C GLN A 18 -20.67 33.38 -4.17
N SER A 19 -19.71 33.30 -5.09
CA SER A 19 -18.61 34.24 -5.40
C SER A 19 -17.25 34.16 -4.64
N SER A 20 -16.17 34.03 -5.45
CA SER A 20 -14.71 34.18 -5.22
C SER A 20 -14.02 33.26 -4.17
N LYS A 21 -13.34 32.16 -4.56
CA LYS A 21 -12.05 31.99 -5.30
C LYS A 21 -10.78 32.10 -4.42
N ASP A 22 -10.60 31.09 -3.56
CA ASP A 22 -9.37 30.28 -3.36
C ASP A 22 -9.23 29.82 -1.90
N PHE A 23 -9.40 28.52 -1.69
CA PHE A 23 -8.91 27.83 -0.49
C PHE A 23 -7.45 27.45 -0.74
N PRO A 24 -6.52 27.62 0.22
CA PRO A 24 -5.13 27.26 0.03
C PRO A 24 -5.02 25.75 -0.23
N PRO A 25 -4.20 25.31 -1.19
CA PRO A 25 -4.20 23.92 -1.61
C PRO A 25 -3.57 23.04 -0.53
N SER A 26 -4.30 22.03 -0.08
CA SER A 26 -3.67 20.76 0.32
C SER A 26 -4.40 19.62 -0.36
N ASP A 27 -3.77 19.20 -1.45
CA ASP A 27 -4.24 18.26 -2.43
C ASP A 27 -3.85 16.82 -2.06
N ASN A 28 -4.86 15.94 -2.18
CA ASN A 28 -4.75 14.56 -2.68
C ASN A 28 -4.23 13.43 -1.73
N VAL A 29 -5.11 12.46 -1.35
CA VAL A 29 -4.67 11.08 -0.97
C VAL A 29 -4.58 10.16 -2.20
N ASN A 30 -5.53 10.27 -3.13
CA ASN A 30 -5.34 9.95 -4.55
C ASN A 30 -6.20 10.85 -5.48
N ALA A 31 -6.63 12.03 -4.97
CA ALA A 31 -7.06 13.26 -5.66
C ALA A 31 -8.46 13.76 -5.32
N ARG A 32 -8.79 13.74 -4.02
CA ARG A 32 -10.18 13.92 -3.55
C ARG A 32 -11.14 12.87 -4.17
N LEU A 33 -10.60 11.73 -4.59
CA LEU A 33 -11.38 10.61 -5.08
C LEU A 33 -12.34 10.16 -3.99
N ARG A 34 -13.57 9.89 -4.41
CA ARG A 34 -14.59 9.21 -3.61
C ARG A 34 -14.60 7.74 -3.96
N PHE A 35 -14.92 6.89 -3.01
CA PHE A 35 -14.99 5.44 -3.19
C PHE A 35 -16.19 4.91 -2.39
N LEU A 36 -16.77 3.80 -2.84
CA LEU A 36 -17.90 3.20 -2.14
C LEU A 36 -17.41 2.40 -0.94
N THR A 37 -18.02 2.65 0.21
CA THR A 37 -17.81 1.90 1.44
C THR A 37 -18.90 0.84 1.61
N ILE A 38 -18.70 -0.05 2.57
CA ILE A 38 -19.73 -1.00 3.01
C ILE A 38 -20.96 -0.22 3.51
N ASP A 39 -20.74 0.87 4.24
CA ASP A 39 -21.79 1.67 4.84
C ASP A 39 -22.61 2.44 3.78
N ASP A 40 -22.00 2.90 2.69
CA ASP A 40 -22.72 3.54 1.56
C ASP A 40 -23.85 2.63 1.01
N ILE A 41 -23.58 1.33 0.91
CA ILE A 41 -24.57 0.36 0.44
C ILE A 41 -25.68 0.18 1.48
N ILE A 42 -25.33 0.06 2.75
CA ILE A 42 -26.31 -0.08 3.85
C ILE A 42 -27.21 1.17 3.92
N TYR A 43 -26.62 2.36 3.91
CA TYR A 43 -27.35 3.62 3.88
C TYR A 43 -28.26 3.74 2.68
N ARG A 44 -27.85 3.23 1.51
CA ARG A 44 -28.72 3.22 0.32
C ARG A 44 -29.97 2.38 0.51
N ILE A 45 -29.86 1.21 1.14
CA ILE A 45 -31.03 0.38 1.45
C ILE A 45 -31.91 1.06 2.51
N MET A 46 -31.31 1.61 3.57
CA MET A 46 -32.04 2.39 4.59
C MET A 46 -32.84 3.53 3.97
N TRP A 47 -32.21 4.29 3.07
CA TRP A 47 -32.84 5.41 2.39
C TRP A 47 -34.04 4.98 1.54
N LYS A 48 -33.93 3.84 0.83
CA LYS A 48 -35.03 3.28 0.03
C LYS A 48 -36.20 2.82 0.91
N GLU A 49 -35.95 2.43 2.15
CA GLU A 49 -36.99 2.08 3.13
C GLU A 49 -37.52 3.29 3.93
N GLY A 50 -37.15 4.51 3.55
CA GLY A 50 -37.69 5.74 4.16
C GLY A 50 -36.95 6.22 5.41
N LEU A 51 -35.88 5.55 5.83
CA LEU A 51 -35.05 5.99 6.95
C LEU A 51 -34.02 7.02 6.48
N ARG A 52 -34.35 8.31 6.65
CA ARG A 52 -33.56 9.45 6.12
C ARG A 52 -32.78 10.23 7.16
N ARG A 53 -33.13 10.11 8.44
CA ARG A 53 -32.48 10.82 9.56
C ARG A 53 -32.22 9.82 10.66
N THR A 54 -30.95 9.51 10.87
CA THR A 54 -30.50 8.49 11.82
C THR A 54 -29.25 9.01 12.49
N SER A 55 -29.18 8.91 13.81
CA SER A 55 -27.95 9.28 14.52
C SER A 55 -26.86 8.24 14.27
N VAL A 56 -25.59 8.63 14.42
CA VAL A 56 -24.46 7.69 14.24
C VAL A 56 -24.57 6.49 15.18
N SER A 57 -24.93 6.71 16.45
CA SER A 57 -25.15 5.62 17.41
C SER A 57 -26.30 4.71 16.96
N GLU A 58 -27.44 5.29 16.58
CA GLU A 58 -28.60 4.50 16.14
C GLU A 58 -28.28 3.68 14.88
N TYR A 59 -27.47 4.21 13.95
CA TYR A 59 -26.96 3.43 12.83
C TYR A 59 -26.16 2.21 13.30
N HIS A 60 -25.16 2.40 14.16
CA HIS A 60 -24.28 1.33 14.61
C HIS A 60 -25.00 0.27 15.44
N ASP A 61 -25.90 0.69 16.33
CA ASP A 61 -26.52 -0.20 17.31
C ASP A 61 -27.75 -0.94 16.76
N LYS A 62 -28.55 -0.27 15.92
CA LYS A 62 -29.85 -0.78 15.49
C LYS A 62 -29.86 -1.19 14.02
N TYR A 63 -29.35 -0.35 13.13
CA TYR A 63 -29.61 -0.50 11.70
C TYR A 63 -28.52 -1.25 10.95
N LYS A 64 -27.26 -1.09 11.34
CA LYS A 64 -26.12 -1.65 10.61
C LYS A 64 -26.24 -3.16 10.40
N GLN A 65 -26.66 -3.91 11.42
CA GLN A 65 -26.87 -5.36 11.29
C GLN A 65 -28.10 -5.72 10.45
N ILE A 66 -29.23 -5.04 10.66
CA ILE A 66 -30.48 -5.31 9.97
C ILE A 66 -30.31 -5.04 8.46
N PHE A 67 -29.85 -3.85 8.13
CA PHE A 67 -29.70 -3.40 6.75
C PHE A 67 -28.48 -4.00 6.07
N GLY A 68 -27.41 -4.32 6.81
CA GLY A 68 -26.30 -5.13 6.31
C GLY A 68 -26.77 -6.53 5.86
N ARG A 69 -27.60 -7.20 6.66
CA ARG A 69 -28.22 -8.49 6.25
C ARG A 69 -29.10 -8.35 5.02
N LYS A 70 -29.89 -7.28 4.91
CA LYS A 70 -30.70 -7.01 3.71
C LYS A 70 -29.84 -6.75 2.47
N ALA A 71 -28.75 -6.02 2.62
CA ALA A 71 -27.86 -5.66 1.52
C ALA A 71 -27.01 -6.83 1.02
N PHE A 72 -26.45 -7.63 1.95
CA PHE A 72 -25.39 -8.60 1.65
C PHE A 72 -25.76 -10.06 1.98
N GLY A 73 -26.88 -10.32 2.65
CA GLY A 73 -27.30 -11.67 2.99
C GLY A 73 -27.49 -12.53 1.74
N SER A 74 -26.98 -13.77 1.75
CA SER A 74 -26.93 -14.74 0.63
C SER A 74 -26.08 -14.34 -0.59
N LYS A 75 -25.63 -13.08 -0.65
CA LYS A 75 -24.78 -12.55 -1.71
C LYS A 75 -23.38 -13.13 -1.65
N VAL A 76 -22.77 -13.34 -2.81
CA VAL A 76 -21.37 -13.74 -2.91
C VAL A 76 -20.51 -12.48 -2.92
N VAL A 77 -19.67 -12.32 -1.90
CA VAL A 77 -18.79 -11.17 -1.74
C VAL A 77 -17.34 -11.62 -1.94
N LEU A 78 -16.72 -11.17 -3.03
CA LEU A 78 -15.32 -11.42 -3.33
C LEU A 78 -14.45 -10.36 -2.67
N VAL A 79 -13.67 -10.75 -1.66
CA VAL A 79 -12.77 -9.87 -0.91
C VAL A 79 -11.33 -10.06 -1.37
N ARG A 80 -10.74 -9.02 -1.97
CA ARG A 80 -9.30 -8.95 -2.22
C ARG A 80 -8.58 -8.54 -0.95
N ALA A 81 -7.93 -9.50 -0.28
CA ALA A 81 -7.32 -9.31 1.03
C ALA A 81 -5.79 -9.11 0.97
N GLY A 82 -5.27 -8.14 1.74
CA GLY A 82 -3.84 -7.84 1.84
C GLY A 82 -3.05 -8.77 2.75
N ILE A 83 -3.06 -10.09 2.51
CA ILE A 83 -2.62 -11.13 3.49
C ILE A 83 -1.18 -11.69 3.30
N ASP A 84 -0.37 -11.13 2.40
CA ASP A 84 1.03 -11.54 2.18
C ASP A 84 1.82 -11.48 3.50
N SER A 85 2.41 -12.58 3.96
CA SER A 85 2.99 -12.70 5.31
C SER A 85 4.49 -13.07 5.24
N PRO A 86 5.29 -12.73 6.27
CA PRO A 86 6.66 -13.24 6.39
C PRO A 86 6.66 -14.77 6.47
N VAL A 87 7.67 -15.40 5.85
CA VAL A 87 7.79 -16.86 5.75
C VAL A 87 9.21 -17.26 6.15
N ASP A 88 9.34 -18.23 7.05
CA ASP A 88 10.63 -18.77 7.48
C ASP A 88 11.28 -19.68 6.42
N SER A 89 12.49 -20.17 6.70
CA SER A 89 13.21 -21.11 5.84
C SER A 89 12.50 -22.45 5.66
N ASN A 90 11.55 -22.79 6.53
CA ASN A 90 10.75 -24.02 6.48
C ASN A 90 9.42 -23.81 5.72
N GLY A 91 9.20 -22.64 5.13
CA GLY A 91 7.97 -22.32 4.40
C GLY A 91 6.77 -22.01 5.32
N ARG A 92 6.98 -21.75 6.61
CA ARG A 92 5.90 -21.43 7.57
C ARG A 92 5.69 -19.94 7.68
N ILE A 93 4.43 -19.50 7.72
CA ILE A 93 4.14 -18.10 8.03
C ILE A 93 4.52 -17.81 9.49
N THR A 94 5.30 -16.74 9.71
CA THR A 94 5.78 -16.37 11.06
C THR A 94 5.04 -15.17 11.65
N GLY A 95 4.31 -14.41 10.83
CA GLY A 95 3.51 -13.26 11.27
C GLY A 95 2.09 -13.30 10.70
N VAL A 96 1.10 -12.90 11.49
CA VAL A 96 -0.33 -12.87 11.09
C VAL A 96 -0.95 -11.48 11.15
N GLU A 97 -0.15 -10.42 11.33
CA GLU A 97 -0.66 -9.05 11.52
C GLU A 97 -1.49 -8.56 10.33
N ARG A 98 -0.99 -8.77 9.11
CA ARG A 98 -1.72 -8.44 7.88
C ARG A 98 -3.01 -9.24 7.74
N ILE A 99 -3.04 -10.48 8.22
CA ILE A 99 -4.25 -11.30 8.24
C ILE A 99 -5.24 -10.74 9.27
N ARG A 100 -4.76 -10.34 10.45
CA ARG A 100 -5.59 -9.76 11.52
C ARG A 100 -6.31 -8.50 11.06
N ARG A 101 -5.67 -7.66 10.24
CA ARG A 101 -6.26 -6.40 9.74
C ARG A 101 -7.46 -6.60 8.81
N VAL A 102 -7.51 -7.68 8.04
CA VAL A 102 -8.67 -7.95 7.15
C VAL A 102 -9.82 -8.65 7.85
N ILE A 103 -9.61 -9.17 9.07
CA ILE A 103 -10.65 -9.89 9.83
C ILE A 103 -11.95 -9.10 10.03
N PRO A 104 -11.93 -7.80 10.38
CA PRO A 104 -13.15 -7.02 10.55
C PRO A 104 -14.06 -7.04 9.30
N THR A 105 -13.48 -6.89 8.11
CA THR A 105 -14.21 -6.98 6.83
C THR A 105 -14.84 -8.36 6.65
N LEU A 106 -14.09 -9.43 6.91
CA LEU A 106 -14.58 -10.80 6.75
C LEU A 106 -15.69 -11.14 7.75
N GLU A 107 -15.53 -10.73 9.01
CA GLU A 107 -16.51 -10.96 10.09
C GLU A 107 -17.81 -10.21 9.85
N GLU A 108 -17.72 -8.98 9.32
CA GLU A 108 -18.87 -8.13 9.00
C GLU A 108 -19.73 -8.75 7.88
N PHE A 109 -19.13 -9.08 6.74
CA PHE A 109 -19.88 -9.74 5.65
C PHE A 109 -20.41 -11.12 6.03
N SER A 110 -19.60 -11.93 6.69
CA SER A 110 -20.04 -13.25 7.21
C SER A 110 -21.20 -13.09 8.20
N GLY A 111 -21.15 -12.08 9.09
CA GLY A 111 -22.19 -11.76 10.06
C GLY A 111 -23.50 -11.29 9.42
N TYR A 112 -23.42 -10.63 8.27
CA TYR A 112 -24.59 -10.31 7.44
C TYR A 112 -25.18 -11.52 6.69
N GLY A 113 -24.52 -12.68 6.75
CA GLY A 113 -24.94 -13.89 6.05
C GLY A 113 -24.50 -13.94 4.59
N ALA A 114 -23.51 -13.13 4.18
CA ALA A 114 -22.90 -13.24 2.87
C ALA A 114 -22.08 -14.54 2.73
N ARG A 115 -21.93 -15.04 1.51
CA ARG A 115 -20.98 -16.10 1.14
C ARG A 115 -19.67 -15.42 0.76
N VAL A 116 -18.67 -15.45 1.64
CA VAL A 116 -17.45 -14.65 1.48
C VAL A 116 -16.40 -15.47 0.73
N VAL A 117 -15.87 -14.93 -0.36
CA VAL A 117 -14.77 -15.53 -1.13
C VAL A 117 -13.55 -14.63 -0.96
N VAL A 118 -12.48 -15.14 -0.36
CA VAL A 118 -11.24 -14.38 -0.09
C VAL A 118 -10.21 -14.71 -1.15
N MET A 119 -9.68 -13.69 -1.81
CA MET A 119 -8.54 -13.81 -2.71
C MET A 119 -7.35 -12.97 -2.25
N GLY A 120 -6.16 -13.56 -2.33
CA GLY A 120 -4.93 -12.99 -1.80
C GLY A 120 -3.72 -13.45 -2.59
N HIS A 121 -2.56 -12.87 -2.30
CA HIS A 121 -1.29 -13.40 -2.79
C HIS A 121 -0.31 -13.61 -1.65
N GLN A 122 0.70 -14.43 -1.91
CA GLN A 122 1.85 -14.65 -1.03
C GLN A 122 3.12 -14.73 -1.86
N GLY A 123 4.14 -13.94 -1.53
CA GLY A 123 5.44 -13.97 -2.20
C GLY A 123 5.42 -13.66 -3.69
N ARG A 124 6.50 -14.01 -4.40
CA ARG A 124 6.64 -13.82 -5.86
C ARG A 124 7.41 -15.00 -6.45
N ALA A 125 7.10 -15.38 -7.69
CA ALA A 125 7.82 -16.43 -8.40
C ALA A 125 9.35 -16.25 -8.31
N GLY A 126 10.06 -17.36 -8.08
CA GLY A 126 11.52 -17.37 -7.86
C GLY A 126 11.97 -17.00 -6.44
N LYS A 127 11.05 -16.78 -5.48
CA LYS A 127 11.38 -16.55 -4.06
C LYS A 127 10.88 -17.70 -3.18
N SER A 128 11.61 -17.99 -2.11
CA SER A 128 11.26 -19.03 -1.13
C SER A 128 9.92 -18.78 -0.44
N ASN A 129 9.48 -17.53 -0.36
CA ASN A 129 8.19 -17.16 0.25
C ASN A 129 6.98 -17.26 -0.70
N PHE A 130 7.14 -17.86 -1.88
CA PHE A 130 6.08 -18.04 -2.88
C PHE A 130 5.34 -19.36 -2.66
N ILE A 131 4.39 -19.34 -1.74
CA ILE A 131 3.68 -20.54 -1.25
C ILE A 131 2.17 -20.45 -1.46
N GLU A 132 1.47 -21.56 -1.22
CA GLU A 132 0.00 -21.62 -1.20
C GLU A 132 -0.61 -20.82 -0.03
N LEU A 133 -1.93 -20.57 -0.10
CA LEU A 133 -2.66 -19.83 0.95
C LEU A 133 -3.34 -20.72 2.00
N GLU A 134 -3.06 -22.01 2.06
CA GLU A 134 -3.66 -22.92 3.06
C GLU A 134 -3.32 -22.48 4.50
N GLN A 135 -2.08 -22.05 4.74
CA GLN A 135 -1.65 -21.54 6.04
C GLN A 135 -2.42 -20.27 6.43
N HIS A 136 -2.67 -19.39 5.47
CA HIS A 136 -3.46 -18.17 5.67
C HIS A 136 -4.92 -18.51 5.95
N ALA A 137 -5.51 -19.49 5.26
CA ALA A 137 -6.86 -19.96 5.54
C ALA A 137 -6.99 -20.52 6.98
N ARG A 138 -5.99 -21.29 7.43
CA ARG A 138 -5.91 -21.76 8.82
C ARG A 138 -5.76 -20.61 9.81
N ALA A 139 -4.97 -19.59 9.49
CA ALA A 139 -4.80 -18.41 10.32
C ALA A 139 -6.09 -17.58 10.42
N ILE A 140 -6.78 -17.33 9.29
CA ILE A 140 -8.09 -16.67 9.25
C ILE A 140 -9.08 -17.44 10.12
N ARG A 141 -9.15 -18.77 9.99
CA ARG A 141 -10.02 -19.62 10.81
C ARG A 141 -9.77 -19.47 12.30
N ARG A 142 -8.50 -19.40 12.72
CA ARG A 142 -8.13 -19.20 14.13
C ARG A 142 -8.49 -17.80 14.61
N LEU A 143 -8.21 -16.77 13.81
CA LEU A 143 -8.43 -15.37 14.17
C LEU A 143 -9.90 -14.97 14.21
N ILE A 144 -10.77 -15.61 13.41
CA ILE A 144 -12.21 -15.35 13.43
C ILE A 144 -12.92 -16.12 14.55
N ASN A 145 -12.46 -17.34 14.85
CA ASN A 145 -13.08 -18.20 15.86
C ASN A 145 -12.46 -18.02 17.25
N ARG A 146 -12.36 -16.77 17.72
CA ARG A 146 -11.87 -16.45 19.07
C ARG A 146 -12.88 -16.94 20.13
N PRO A 147 -12.44 -17.28 21.35
CA PRO A 147 -13.35 -17.64 22.43
C PRO A 147 -14.44 -16.59 22.63
N GLY A 148 -15.69 -17.05 22.80
CA GLY A 148 -16.85 -16.17 23.01
C GLY A 148 -17.52 -15.63 21.74
N GLN A 149 -16.99 -15.91 20.54
CA GLN A 149 -17.60 -15.51 19.27
C GLN A 149 -18.33 -16.68 18.57
N PRO A 150 -19.38 -16.40 17.78
CA PRO A 150 -20.01 -17.42 16.94
C PRO A 150 -18.99 -18.07 16.01
N LYS A 151 -18.95 -19.41 16.02
CA LYS A 151 -18.05 -20.18 15.15
C LYS A 151 -18.46 -20.00 13.69
N ARG A 152 -17.50 -19.65 12.85
CA ARG A 152 -17.64 -19.51 11.40
C ARG A 152 -16.81 -20.55 10.68
N THR A 153 -17.39 -21.13 9.64
CA THR A 153 -16.71 -22.08 8.76
C THR A 153 -15.80 -21.34 7.79
N VAL A 154 -14.52 -21.67 7.81
CA VAL A 154 -13.53 -21.19 6.84
C VAL A 154 -12.99 -22.40 6.08
N LYS A 155 -13.16 -22.38 4.76
CA LYS A 155 -12.73 -23.42 3.82
C LYS A 155 -11.54 -22.91 2.99
N TYR A 156 -10.73 -23.83 2.48
CA TYR A 156 -9.65 -23.55 1.53
C TYR A 156 -9.94 -24.29 0.22
N LEU A 157 -9.74 -23.60 -0.91
CA LEU A 157 -10.04 -24.16 -2.23
C LEU A 157 -8.97 -25.14 -2.73
N GLY A 158 -7.69 -24.84 -2.50
CA GLY A 158 -6.57 -25.58 -3.09
C GLY A 158 -6.33 -25.30 -4.59
N ASN A 159 -7.28 -25.64 -5.46
CA ASN A 159 -7.08 -25.54 -6.92
C ASN A 159 -7.77 -24.32 -7.54
N LEU A 160 -6.99 -23.35 -8.02
CA LEU A 160 -7.49 -22.12 -8.65
C LEU A 160 -7.63 -22.21 -10.18
N SER A 161 -7.08 -23.25 -10.82
CA SER A 161 -6.96 -23.34 -12.29
C SER A 161 -8.16 -24.02 -12.95
N GLN A 162 -8.92 -24.82 -12.18
CA GLN A 162 -10.05 -25.60 -12.68
C GLN A 162 -11.38 -24.88 -12.46
N LYS A 163 -11.95 -24.33 -13.54
CA LYS A 163 -13.25 -23.62 -13.53
C LYS A 163 -14.34 -24.39 -12.79
N LYS A 164 -14.55 -25.68 -13.11
CA LYS A 164 -15.60 -26.50 -12.49
C LYS A 164 -15.46 -26.60 -10.97
N VAL A 165 -14.24 -26.73 -10.47
CA VAL A 165 -13.94 -26.83 -9.02
C VAL A 165 -14.24 -25.51 -8.34
N VAL A 166 -13.79 -24.39 -8.92
CA VAL A 166 -14.04 -23.03 -8.41
C VAL A 166 -15.54 -22.76 -8.32
N THR A 167 -16.28 -22.97 -9.42
CA THR A 167 -17.73 -22.74 -9.49
C THR A 167 -18.47 -23.58 -8.45
N HIS A 168 -18.24 -24.90 -8.43
CA HIS A 168 -18.92 -25.78 -7.49
C HIS A 168 -18.64 -25.43 -6.01
N LYS A 169 -17.41 -25.03 -5.69
CA LYS A 169 -17.07 -24.65 -4.31
C LYS A 169 -17.69 -23.33 -3.87
N ILE A 170 -17.85 -22.36 -4.77
CA ILE A 170 -18.54 -21.10 -4.46
C ILE A 170 -20.05 -21.35 -4.33
N ASP A 171 -20.66 -22.12 -5.24
CA ASP A 171 -22.10 -22.43 -5.21
C ASP A 171 -22.50 -23.21 -3.96
N SER A 172 -21.63 -24.10 -3.47
CA SER A 172 -21.86 -24.90 -2.27
C SER A 172 -21.57 -24.19 -0.94
N LEU A 173 -21.19 -22.91 -0.96
CA LEU A 173 -21.07 -22.13 0.27
C LEU A 173 -22.43 -21.89 0.89
N LYS A 174 -22.54 -22.16 2.20
CA LYS A 174 -23.69 -21.74 3.00
C LYS A 174 -23.55 -20.27 3.39
N ASN A 175 -24.67 -19.61 3.67
CA ASN A 175 -24.68 -18.23 4.13
C ASN A 175 -23.80 -18.06 5.38
N GLY A 176 -22.93 -17.05 5.36
CA GLY A 176 -21.97 -16.77 6.42
C GLY A 176 -20.66 -17.57 6.33
N GLU A 177 -20.53 -18.55 5.43
CA GLU A 177 -19.27 -19.27 5.24
C GLU A 177 -18.24 -18.46 4.45
N ILE A 178 -16.96 -18.77 4.70
CA ILE A 178 -15.82 -18.12 4.07
C ILE A 178 -15.01 -19.16 3.28
N LEU A 179 -14.71 -18.87 2.01
CA LEU A 179 -13.82 -19.67 1.15
C LEU A 179 -12.56 -18.88 0.81
N VAL A 180 -11.39 -19.40 1.17
CA VAL A 180 -10.10 -18.81 0.79
C VAL A 180 -9.60 -19.49 -0.49
N LEU A 181 -9.39 -18.69 -1.53
CA LEU A 181 -8.80 -19.14 -2.79
C LEU A 181 -7.29 -19.39 -2.62
N ASN A 182 -6.68 -20.14 -3.53
CA ASN A 182 -5.21 -20.28 -3.55
C ASN A 182 -4.55 -18.98 -4.05
N ASN A 183 -3.22 -18.93 -3.98
CA ASN A 183 -2.40 -17.76 -4.29
C ASN A 183 -2.64 -17.27 -5.72
N VAL A 184 -3.22 -16.07 -5.87
CA VAL A 184 -3.57 -15.53 -7.20
C VAL A 184 -2.34 -15.31 -8.09
N ARG A 185 -1.15 -15.16 -7.51
CA ARG A 185 0.10 -15.02 -8.30
C ARG A 185 0.59 -16.32 -8.93
N PHE A 186 -0.04 -17.45 -8.65
CA PHE A 186 0.16 -18.69 -9.42
C PHE A 186 -0.44 -18.58 -10.83
N LEU A 187 -1.37 -17.63 -11.03
CA LEU A 187 -1.96 -17.34 -12.32
C LEU A 187 -1.07 -16.35 -13.07
N ILE A 188 -0.67 -16.71 -14.29
CA ILE A 188 0.21 -15.85 -15.11
C ILE A 188 -0.46 -14.49 -15.42
N ASP A 189 -1.77 -14.51 -15.63
CA ASP A 189 -2.59 -13.34 -15.94
C ASP A 189 -2.84 -12.45 -14.71
N GLU A 190 -2.45 -12.83 -13.48
CA GLU A 190 -2.45 -11.93 -12.32
C GLU A 190 -1.40 -10.82 -12.44
N VAL A 191 -0.21 -11.17 -12.95
CA VAL A 191 0.95 -10.27 -12.98
C VAL A 191 1.17 -9.69 -14.37
N PHE A 192 0.95 -10.48 -15.42
CA PHE A 192 1.16 -10.05 -16.80
C PHE A 192 -0.14 -9.54 -17.42
N ILE A 193 -0.42 -8.26 -17.18
CA ILE A 193 -1.57 -7.58 -17.80
C ILE A 193 -1.19 -7.10 -19.20
N ARG A 194 -2.05 -7.41 -20.18
CA ARG A 194 -2.00 -6.80 -21.50
C ARG A 194 -2.57 -5.38 -21.42
N ASP A 195 -1.72 -4.42 -21.07
CA ASP A 195 -2.06 -2.99 -21.08
C ASP A 195 -1.73 -2.39 -22.46
N LYS A 196 -2.74 -1.89 -23.18
CA LYS A 196 -2.56 -1.15 -24.42
C LYS A 196 -2.67 0.36 -24.13
N PRO A 197 -1.79 1.21 -24.70
CA PRO A 197 -1.90 2.65 -24.53
C PRO A 197 -3.30 3.18 -24.85
N GLY A 198 -3.96 3.78 -23.85
CA GLY A 198 -5.28 4.36 -23.99
C GLY A 198 -6.47 3.48 -23.59
N MET A 199 -6.23 2.31 -22.97
CA MET A 199 -7.30 1.54 -22.31
C MET A 199 -7.92 2.30 -21.13
N ARG A 200 -9.23 2.11 -20.93
CA ARG A 200 -9.99 2.66 -19.80
C ARG A 200 -9.82 1.80 -18.55
N PRO A 201 -10.02 2.37 -17.34
CA PRO A 201 -10.02 1.60 -16.10
C PRO A 201 -10.94 0.37 -16.14
N HIS A 202 -12.09 0.48 -16.80
CA HIS A 202 -13.08 -0.60 -16.91
C HIS A 202 -12.87 -1.55 -18.10
N GLU A 203 -11.91 -1.28 -18.98
CA GLU A 203 -11.50 -2.20 -20.07
C GLU A 203 -10.29 -3.05 -19.65
N LEU A 204 -9.66 -2.73 -18.52
CA LEU A 204 -8.49 -3.44 -18.05
C LEU A 204 -8.87 -4.89 -17.70
N ASN A 205 -8.20 -5.82 -18.38
CA ASN A 205 -8.35 -7.27 -18.25
C ASN A 205 -9.51 -7.94 -18.99
N GLU A 206 -10.00 -7.34 -20.08
CA GLU A 206 -10.67 -8.13 -21.13
C GLU A 206 -9.76 -9.30 -21.54
N GLY A 207 -10.11 -10.53 -21.12
CA GLY A 207 -9.38 -11.75 -21.46
C GLY A 207 -8.71 -12.49 -20.29
N SER A 208 -8.82 -12.04 -19.03
CA SER A 208 -8.39 -12.88 -17.89
C SER A 208 -9.32 -14.09 -17.73
N ARG A 209 -8.72 -15.29 -17.77
CA ARG A 209 -9.46 -16.54 -17.58
C ARG A 209 -10.01 -16.63 -16.16
N PHE A 210 -9.29 -16.15 -15.16
CA PHE A 210 -9.75 -16.22 -13.78
C PHE A 210 -10.88 -15.23 -13.49
N VAL A 211 -10.79 -13.99 -14.01
CA VAL A 211 -11.88 -13.01 -13.91
C VAL A 211 -13.15 -13.54 -14.56
N SER A 212 -13.07 -14.06 -15.79
CA SER A 212 -14.25 -14.61 -16.49
C SER A 212 -14.89 -15.83 -15.81
N VAL A 213 -14.17 -16.49 -14.90
CA VAL A 213 -14.71 -17.58 -14.07
C VAL A 213 -15.38 -17.05 -12.82
N LEU A 214 -14.77 -16.08 -12.14
CA LEU A 214 -15.28 -15.56 -10.86
C LEU A 214 -16.36 -14.50 -11.02
N GLU A 215 -16.22 -13.60 -11.99
CA GLU A 215 -17.11 -12.44 -12.14
C GLU A 215 -18.60 -12.84 -12.23
N PRO A 216 -19.00 -13.88 -12.97
CA PRO A 216 -20.40 -14.31 -13.02
C PRO A 216 -20.95 -14.92 -11.72
N LEU A 217 -20.06 -15.26 -10.77
CA LEU A 217 -20.42 -15.93 -9.51
C LEU A 217 -20.48 -14.95 -8.33
N VAL A 218 -20.18 -13.67 -8.56
CA VAL A 218 -19.93 -12.68 -7.51
C VAL A 218 -20.90 -11.52 -7.64
N ASP A 219 -21.52 -11.13 -6.53
CA ASP A 219 -22.43 -9.97 -6.47
C ASP A 219 -21.68 -8.67 -6.13
N PHE A 220 -20.63 -8.75 -5.30
CA PHE A 220 -19.82 -7.60 -4.87
C PHE A 220 -18.33 -7.94 -4.86
N TYR A 221 -17.51 -6.98 -5.29
CA TYR A 221 -16.07 -7.03 -5.13
C TYR A 221 -15.64 -6.03 -4.06
N VAL A 222 -14.78 -6.44 -3.14
CA VAL A 222 -14.30 -5.62 -2.03
C VAL A 222 -12.79 -5.57 -2.08
N ASN A 223 -12.21 -4.40 -2.32
CA ASN A 223 -10.77 -4.19 -2.19
C ASN A 223 -10.44 -3.87 -0.73
N ASP A 224 -9.86 -4.86 -0.04
CA ASP A 224 -9.31 -4.71 1.32
C ASP A 224 -7.79 -4.91 1.33
N ALA A 225 -7.14 -4.72 0.17
CA ALA A 225 -5.72 -4.91 -0.06
C ALA A 225 -5.05 -3.58 -0.42
N PHE A 226 -5.14 -2.58 0.47
CA PHE A 226 -4.54 -1.27 0.22
C PHE A 226 -3.02 -1.35 -0.01
N ASN A 227 -2.32 -2.24 0.69
CA ASN A 227 -0.90 -2.53 0.47
C ASN A 227 -0.54 -2.97 -0.97
N THR A 228 -1.51 -3.44 -1.76
CA THR A 228 -1.33 -3.83 -3.17
C THR A 228 -2.03 -2.86 -4.13
N SER A 229 -2.67 -1.80 -3.62
CA SER A 229 -3.47 -0.86 -4.42
C SER A 229 -2.63 0.08 -5.28
N HIS A 230 -1.31 0.01 -5.22
CA HIS A 230 -0.39 0.65 -6.17
C HIS A 230 -0.14 -0.18 -7.44
N ARG A 231 -0.59 -1.44 -7.49
CA ARG A 231 -0.28 -2.35 -8.60
C ARG A 231 -1.46 -2.52 -9.54
N LYS A 232 -1.15 -2.53 -10.82
CA LYS A 232 -2.06 -2.99 -11.88
C LYS A 232 -2.00 -4.52 -11.94
N HIS A 233 -2.60 -5.19 -10.96
CA HIS A 233 -2.71 -6.65 -10.95
C HIS A 233 -4.15 -7.06 -11.23
N THR A 234 -4.38 -8.20 -11.87
CA THR A 234 -5.73 -8.58 -12.31
C THR A 234 -6.72 -8.71 -11.17
N SER A 235 -6.32 -9.29 -10.05
CA SER A 235 -7.12 -9.36 -8.83
C SER A 235 -7.42 -7.98 -8.19
N MET A 236 -6.69 -6.93 -8.58
CA MET A 236 -6.89 -5.56 -8.10
C MET A 236 -7.74 -4.71 -9.04
N ILE A 237 -7.69 -4.99 -10.36
CA ILE A 237 -8.31 -4.12 -11.37
C ILE A 237 -9.29 -4.81 -12.34
N GLY A 238 -9.38 -6.14 -12.31
CA GLY A 238 -10.06 -6.92 -13.36
C GLY A 238 -11.56 -7.12 -13.18
N PHE A 239 -12.13 -6.91 -12.00
CA PHE A 239 -13.57 -7.08 -11.74
C PHE A 239 -14.30 -5.77 -12.03
N THR A 240 -14.51 -5.46 -13.30
CA THR A 240 -15.02 -4.16 -13.76
C THR A 240 -16.54 -4.14 -13.92
N ASN A 241 -17.19 -5.30 -14.06
CA ASN A 241 -18.65 -5.40 -14.22
C ASN A 241 -19.39 -5.64 -12.90
N ILE A 242 -18.67 -5.75 -11.78
CA ILE A 242 -19.23 -5.92 -10.44
C ILE A 242 -19.07 -4.61 -9.66
N LEU A 243 -20.00 -4.29 -8.77
CA LEU A 243 -19.85 -3.11 -7.92
C LEU A 243 -18.66 -3.26 -6.95
N ASN A 244 -17.69 -2.36 -7.06
CA ASN A 244 -16.50 -2.37 -6.23
C ASN A 244 -16.65 -1.51 -4.98
N LEU A 245 -16.37 -2.10 -3.82
CA LEU A 245 -16.38 -1.48 -2.50
C LEU A 245 -14.98 -1.47 -1.90
N VAL A 246 -14.78 -0.62 -0.89
CA VAL A 246 -13.58 -0.59 -0.05
C VAL A 246 -13.85 -1.38 1.22
N GLY A 247 -12.93 -2.29 1.58
CA GLY A 247 -12.96 -3.01 2.85
C GLY A 247 -12.46 -2.16 4.01
N ARG A 248 -12.66 -2.63 5.26
CA ARG A 248 -12.39 -1.82 6.46
C ARG A 248 -10.91 -1.49 6.67
N HIS A 249 -10.01 -2.42 6.36
CA HIS A 249 -8.58 -2.13 6.45
C HIS A 249 -8.17 -1.09 5.42
N ALA A 250 -8.62 -1.25 4.17
CA ALA A 250 -8.32 -0.31 3.11
C ALA A 250 -8.92 1.08 3.35
N GLU A 251 -10.14 1.13 3.88
CA GLU A 251 -10.83 2.36 4.30
C GLU A 251 -10.03 3.09 5.40
N SER A 252 -9.62 2.38 6.45
CA SER A 252 -8.80 2.95 7.53
C SER A 252 -7.49 3.53 7.00
N GLU A 253 -6.77 2.79 6.15
CA GLU A 253 -5.53 3.28 5.56
C GLU A 253 -5.78 4.53 4.71
N MET A 254 -6.86 4.60 3.92
CA MET A 254 -7.19 5.80 3.13
C MET A 254 -7.50 7.02 4.01
N ILE A 255 -8.25 6.85 5.09
CA ILE A 255 -8.57 7.92 6.04
C ILE A 255 -7.31 8.40 6.75
N GLU A 256 -6.49 7.49 7.27
CA GLU A 256 -5.27 7.82 7.98
C GLU A 256 -4.24 8.49 7.07
N ASN A 257 -4.12 8.04 5.82
CA ASN A 257 -3.26 8.66 4.83
C ASN A 257 -3.65 10.12 4.55
N ARG A 258 -4.96 10.42 4.59
CA ARG A 258 -5.46 11.79 4.51
C ARG A 258 -5.01 12.64 5.68
N LEU A 259 -5.07 12.07 6.88
CA LEU A 259 -4.65 12.75 8.09
C LEU A 259 -3.15 13.03 8.03
N VAL A 260 -2.34 12.03 7.68
CA VAL A 260 -0.88 12.18 7.56
C VAL A 260 -0.50 13.34 6.65
N LEU A 261 -1.10 13.44 5.46
CA LEU A 261 -0.80 14.53 4.52
C LEU A 261 -1.13 15.92 5.06
N ARG A 262 -2.07 16.03 6.02
CA ARG A 262 -2.41 17.27 6.72
C ARG A 262 -1.53 17.54 7.94
N THR A 263 -0.86 16.52 8.46
CA THR A 263 0.03 16.60 9.63
C THR A 263 1.48 16.87 9.24
N ILE A 264 1.86 16.82 7.96
CA ILE A 264 3.25 17.09 7.54
C ILE A 264 3.61 18.54 7.88
N GLU A 265 4.54 18.67 8.83
CA GLU A 265 5.19 19.92 9.22
C GLU A 265 6.64 19.97 8.75
N TYR A 266 7.15 21.18 8.54
CA TYR A 266 8.47 21.40 7.96
C TYR A 266 9.50 21.94 8.96
N PRO A 267 10.78 21.53 8.86
CA PRO A 267 11.37 20.73 7.78
C PRO A 267 10.95 19.26 7.79
N PHE A 268 10.56 18.77 6.61
CA PHE A 268 10.24 17.38 6.35
C PHE A 268 11.50 16.68 5.85
N ILE A 269 11.98 15.66 6.57
CA ILE A 269 13.22 14.95 6.25
C ILE A 269 12.91 13.46 6.02
N PRO A 270 12.89 13.01 4.77
CA PRO A 270 12.80 11.59 4.46
C PRO A 270 14.17 10.90 4.51
N ILE A 271 14.18 9.66 4.99
CA ILE A 271 15.31 8.73 4.99
C ILE A 271 14.93 7.43 4.27
N PHE A 272 15.72 7.09 3.25
CA PHE A 272 15.49 5.93 2.37
C PHE A 272 16.63 4.93 2.48
N GLY A 273 16.26 3.65 2.52
CA GLY A 273 17.16 2.51 2.55
C GLY A 273 16.48 1.21 2.08
N GLY A 274 17.10 0.08 2.38
CA GLY A 274 16.67 -1.24 1.94
C GLY A 274 16.85 -1.48 0.42
N LEU A 275 16.41 -2.65 -0.03
CA LEU A 275 16.74 -3.16 -1.37
C LEU A 275 15.73 -2.77 -2.47
N LYS A 276 14.49 -2.41 -2.09
CA LYS A 276 13.37 -2.19 -3.04
C LYS A 276 13.29 -0.73 -3.52
N VAL A 277 14.40 -0.20 -4.05
CA VAL A 277 14.51 1.23 -4.40
C VAL A 277 13.47 1.68 -5.42
N GLY A 278 13.10 0.80 -6.35
CA GLY A 278 12.07 1.05 -7.36
C GLY A 278 10.71 1.47 -6.77
N ASP A 279 10.39 1.03 -5.55
CA ASP A 279 9.09 1.33 -4.92
C ASP A 279 8.99 2.78 -4.40
N TYR A 280 10.09 3.56 -4.39
CA TYR A 280 10.10 4.91 -3.83
C TYR A 280 10.95 5.95 -4.60
N MET A 281 11.26 5.66 -5.86
CA MET A 281 11.98 6.60 -6.74
C MET A 281 11.22 7.92 -6.93
N GLY A 282 9.90 7.86 -7.15
CA GLY A 282 9.10 9.06 -7.34
C GLY A 282 9.14 9.96 -6.12
N LEU A 283 9.08 9.37 -4.91
CA LEU A 283 9.15 10.13 -3.67
C LEU A 283 10.53 10.74 -3.45
N ILE A 284 11.63 10.04 -3.77
CA ILE A 284 12.98 10.63 -3.74
C ILE A 284 13.04 11.86 -4.66
N LYS A 285 12.59 11.72 -5.90
CA LYS A 285 12.60 12.82 -6.88
C LYS A 285 11.77 14.01 -6.39
N ASN A 286 10.53 13.78 -5.98
CA ASN A 286 9.62 14.83 -5.53
C ASN A 286 10.14 15.52 -4.26
N SER A 287 10.71 14.75 -3.33
CA SER A 287 11.34 15.28 -2.12
C SER A 287 12.53 16.17 -2.48
N MET A 288 13.42 15.71 -3.37
CA MET A 288 14.56 16.50 -3.82
C MET A 288 14.13 17.82 -4.50
N LEU A 289 13.10 17.77 -5.35
CA LEU A 289 12.60 18.95 -6.07
C LEU A 289 11.78 19.90 -5.20
N SER A 290 11.30 19.47 -4.04
CA SER A 290 10.48 20.31 -3.17
C SER A 290 11.33 21.28 -2.34
N GLU A 291 11.01 22.57 -2.36
CA GLU A 291 11.65 23.58 -1.50
C GLU A 291 11.44 23.32 -0.01
N LYS A 292 10.34 22.65 0.35
CA LYS A 292 9.99 22.37 1.74
C LYS A 292 10.78 21.21 2.35
N VAL A 293 11.49 20.45 1.52
CA VAL A 293 12.36 19.34 1.94
C VAL A 293 13.82 19.78 1.80
N PRO A 294 14.50 20.08 2.93
CA PRO A 294 15.88 20.55 2.88
C PRO A 294 16.88 19.41 2.60
N TYR A 295 16.57 18.20 3.05
CA TYR A 295 17.49 17.06 2.95
C TYR A 295 16.74 15.76 2.66
N VAL A 296 17.32 14.92 1.80
CA VAL A 296 16.88 13.55 1.54
C VAL A 296 18.02 12.61 1.88
N LEU A 297 17.86 11.82 2.94
CA LEU A 297 18.91 10.95 3.46
C LEU A 297 18.87 9.60 2.74
N LEU A 298 19.98 9.16 2.17
CA LEU A 298 20.09 7.91 1.39
C LEU A 298 21.07 6.94 2.05
N GLY A 299 20.57 5.90 2.73
CA GLY A 299 21.36 4.78 3.25
C GLY A 299 21.16 3.51 2.44
N GLY A 300 21.80 2.40 2.81
CA GLY A 300 21.64 1.10 2.12
C GLY A 300 21.85 1.16 0.60
N THR A 301 21.07 0.37 -0.14
CA THR A 301 21.16 0.32 -1.62
C THR A 301 20.97 1.67 -2.32
N PRO A 302 20.00 2.55 -1.99
CA PRO A 302 19.90 3.84 -2.66
C PRO A 302 21.13 4.73 -2.40
N GLY A 303 21.75 4.65 -1.21
CA GLY A 303 23.01 5.35 -0.92
C GLY A 303 24.18 4.87 -1.78
N ILE A 304 24.31 3.55 -1.96
CA ILE A 304 25.34 2.93 -2.81
C ILE A 304 25.15 3.33 -4.28
N ILE A 305 23.94 3.19 -4.82
CA ILE A 305 23.65 3.55 -6.23
C ILE A 305 23.92 5.05 -6.45
N ALA A 306 23.48 5.88 -5.50
CA ALA A 306 23.69 7.31 -5.56
C ALA A 306 25.18 7.70 -5.62
N LEU A 307 26.06 6.98 -4.93
CA LEU A 307 27.51 7.19 -5.03
C LEU A 307 28.08 6.68 -6.37
N LEU A 308 27.65 5.52 -6.85
CA LEU A 308 28.09 4.98 -8.15
C LEU A 308 27.66 5.84 -9.34
N SER A 309 26.60 6.62 -9.18
CA SER A 309 26.14 7.62 -10.15
C SER A 309 26.98 8.90 -10.14
N LYS A 310 27.94 9.06 -9.23
CA LYS A 310 28.89 10.19 -9.22
C LYS A 310 30.16 9.81 -9.98
N GLU A 311 30.64 10.76 -10.77
CA GLU A 311 32.00 10.70 -11.29
C GLU A 311 32.99 11.10 -10.19
N ILE A 312 34.02 10.30 -9.98
CA ILE A 312 35.10 10.57 -9.02
C ILE A 312 36.12 11.51 -9.67
N ARG A 313 36.51 11.17 -10.91
CA ARG A 313 37.47 11.84 -11.80
C ARG A 313 37.00 11.62 -13.24
N HIS A 314 37.52 12.38 -14.22
CA HIS A 314 37.09 12.34 -15.63
C HIS A 314 36.78 10.93 -16.17
N GLY A 315 35.50 10.54 -16.16
CA GLY A 315 35.02 9.24 -16.65
C GLY A 315 35.13 8.04 -15.69
N GLU A 316 35.69 8.22 -14.48
CA GLU A 316 35.87 7.16 -13.48
C GLU A 316 34.71 7.13 -12.46
N ARG A 317 34.21 5.93 -12.17
CA ARG A 317 33.13 5.66 -11.20
C ARG A 317 33.67 4.85 -10.03
N TYR A 318 32.99 4.93 -8.89
CA TYR A 318 33.29 4.06 -7.75
C TYR A 318 33.19 2.58 -8.13
N TYR A 319 34.08 1.81 -7.52
CA TYR A 319 34.06 0.35 -7.58
C TYR A 319 34.10 -0.14 -6.14
N PHE A 320 33.07 -0.88 -5.74
CA PHE A 320 32.85 -1.28 -4.35
C PHE A 320 33.07 -2.78 -4.10
N GLY A 321 33.87 -3.40 -4.97
CA GLY A 321 34.22 -4.80 -4.87
C GLY A 321 33.22 -5.74 -5.54
N LYS A 322 33.74 -6.91 -5.91
CA LYS A 322 32.99 -7.98 -6.62
C LYS A 322 31.63 -8.30 -6.02
N ALA A 323 31.51 -8.42 -4.70
CA ALA A 323 30.25 -8.78 -4.04
C ALA A 323 29.18 -7.69 -4.22
N THR A 324 29.57 -6.42 -4.11
CA THR A 324 28.67 -5.27 -4.31
C THR A 324 28.24 -5.20 -5.77
N GLU A 325 29.17 -5.32 -6.72
CA GLU A 325 28.85 -5.29 -8.16
C GLU A 325 27.87 -6.40 -8.56
N GLN A 326 28.12 -7.65 -8.15
CA GLN A 326 27.22 -8.77 -8.42
C GLN A 326 25.84 -8.57 -7.80
N PHE A 327 25.77 -8.00 -6.59
CA PHE A 327 24.51 -7.65 -5.96
C PHE A 327 23.74 -6.62 -6.81
N LEU A 328 24.42 -5.59 -7.30
CA LEU A 328 23.81 -4.53 -8.10
C LEU A 328 23.34 -5.07 -9.46
N GLU A 329 24.15 -5.85 -10.17
CA GLU A 329 23.75 -6.46 -11.45
C GLU A 329 22.47 -7.29 -11.32
N LYS A 330 22.31 -8.01 -10.21
CA LYS A 330 21.14 -8.86 -9.97
C LYS A 330 19.90 -8.08 -9.51
N ASN A 331 20.06 -6.97 -8.81
CA ASN A 331 18.96 -6.32 -8.08
C ASN A 331 18.66 -4.87 -8.50
N VAL A 332 19.54 -4.24 -9.28
CA VAL A 332 19.47 -2.83 -9.67
C VAL A 332 19.38 -2.73 -11.19
N SER A 333 18.30 -2.11 -11.68
CA SER A 333 18.12 -1.93 -13.11
C SER A 333 18.96 -0.75 -13.64
N LYS A 334 19.35 -0.80 -14.91
CA LYS A 334 20.01 0.34 -15.60
C LYS A 334 19.18 1.63 -15.52
N ALA A 335 17.85 1.52 -15.52
CA ALA A 335 16.94 2.65 -15.37
C ALA A 335 17.07 3.32 -13.99
N LEU A 336 17.33 2.54 -12.94
CA LEU A 336 17.52 3.04 -11.58
C LEU A 336 18.87 3.78 -11.45
N VAL A 337 19.93 3.28 -12.06
CA VAL A 337 21.23 3.98 -12.12
C VAL A 337 21.08 5.33 -12.84
N LYS A 338 20.49 5.32 -14.05
CA LYS A 338 20.24 6.54 -14.84
C LYS A 338 19.36 7.54 -14.08
N PHE A 339 18.43 7.06 -13.27
CA PHE A 339 17.61 7.92 -12.43
C PHE A 339 18.44 8.71 -11.41
N PHE A 340 19.36 8.06 -10.68
CA PHE A 340 20.23 8.77 -9.74
C PHE A 340 21.23 9.70 -10.43
N GLU A 341 21.79 9.30 -11.57
CA GLU A 341 22.63 10.18 -12.40
C GLU A 341 21.89 11.50 -12.73
N ASN A 342 20.64 11.40 -13.19
CA ASN A 342 19.82 12.58 -13.48
C ASN A 342 19.50 13.41 -12.23
N LEU A 343 19.27 12.78 -11.08
CA LEU A 343 19.04 13.53 -9.84
C LEU A 343 20.28 14.34 -9.44
N TYR A 344 21.48 13.77 -9.54
CA TYR A 344 22.73 14.47 -9.21
C TYR A 344 23.14 15.53 -10.23
N ALA A 345 22.76 15.34 -11.50
CA ALA A 345 22.95 16.37 -12.51
C ALA A 345 22.12 17.63 -12.20
N HIS A 346 21.01 17.50 -11.46
CA HIS A 346 20.20 18.63 -11.02
C HIS A 346 20.89 19.39 -9.86
N PRO A 347 20.93 20.74 -9.86
CA PRO A 347 21.58 21.53 -8.81
C PRO A 347 21.09 21.17 -7.39
N SER A 348 19.76 21.12 -7.20
CA SER A 348 19.16 20.72 -5.92
C SER A 348 19.52 19.29 -5.50
N GLY A 349 19.87 18.41 -6.43
CA GLY A 349 20.30 17.06 -6.09
C GLY A 349 21.64 17.05 -5.36
N LYS A 350 22.61 17.87 -5.81
CA LYS A 350 23.92 17.98 -5.16
C LYS A 350 23.82 18.55 -3.74
N GLU A 351 22.88 19.49 -3.53
CA GLU A 351 22.70 20.16 -2.25
C GLU A 351 21.86 19.34 -1.26
N LYS A 352 20.80 18.69 -1.73
CA LYS A 352 19.79 18.06 -0.85
C LYS A 352 19.96 16.56 -0.67
N LEU A 353 20.57 15.84 -1.61
CA LEU A 353 20.79 14.40 -1.46
C LEU A 353 21.99 14.15 -0.54
N VAL A 354 21.70 13.67 0.67
CA VAL A 354 22.73 13.30 1.64
C VAL A 354 23.05 11.82 1.47
N VAL A 355 24.23 11.54 0.92
CA VAL A 355 24.74 10.17 0.71
C VAL A 355 25.77 9.76 1.76
N PRO A 356 26.07 8.46 1.88
CA PRO A 356 27.07 7.98 2.81
C PRO A 356 28.46 8.53 2.49
N SER A 357 29.15 8.99 3.53
CA SER A 357 30.56 9.40 3.49
C SER A 357 31.51 8.29 3.96
N ASP A 358 30.95 7.25 4.57
CA ASP A 358 31.66 6.06 5.04
C ASP A 358 30.70 4.87 5.17
N PHE A 359 31.27 3.67 5.20
CA PHE A 359 30.57 2.40 5.26
C PHE A 359 31.18 1.48 6.31
N LEU A 360 30.34 0.63 6.91
CA LEU A 360 30.80 -0.57 7.60
C LEU A 360 30.95 -1.70 6.58
N VAL A 361 32.19 -2.16 6.44
CA VAL A 361 32.64 -3.17 5.49
C VAL A 361 33.02 -4.42 6.25
N LYS A 362 32.49 -5.57 5.83
CA LYS A 362 32.99 -6.87 6.27
C LYS A 362 34.15 -7.30 5.38
N HIS A 363 35.27 -7.64 6.01
CA HIS A 363 36.44 -8.23 5.36
C HIS A 363 36.89 -9.44 6.19
N GLY A 364 36.66 -10.65 5.66
CA GLY A 364 36.80 -11.88 6.45
C GLY A 364 35.92 -11.88 7.71
N SER A 365 36.55 -12.00 8.88
CA SER A 365 35.90 -11.90 10.20
C SER A 365 35.87 -10.49 10.79
N GLN A 366 36.53 -9.52 10.14
CA GLN A 366 36.65 -8.15 10.62
C GLN A 366 35.53 -7.26 10.08
N ILE A 367 35.19 -6.23 10.87
CA ILE A 367 34.30 -5.15 10.47
C ILE A 367 35.11 -3.85 10.54
N ILE A 368 35.28 -3.22 9.37
CA ILE A 368 36.12 -2.04 9.19
C ILE A 368 35.24 -0.88 8.73
N ASN A 369 35.56 0.35 9.16
CA ASN A 369 34.85 1.55 8.72
C ASN A 369 35.68 2.31 7.69
N LEU A 370 35.25 2.34 6.43
CA LEU A 370 36.00 2.91 5.30
C LEU A 370 35.19 3.97 4.54
N THR A 371 35.85 4.98 3.97
CA THR A 371 35.23 5.92 3.02
C THR A 371 35.05 5.30 1.64
N PRO A 372 34.18 5.84 0.77
CA PRO A 372 34.05 5.38 -0.62
C PRO A 372 35.39 5.32 -1.38
N GLU A 373 36.25 6.32 -1.21
CA GLU A 373 37.58 6.41 -1.84
C GLU A 373 38.51 5.33 -1.27
N GLN A 374 38.51 5.14 0.05
CA GLN A 374 39.31 4.09 0.68
C GLN A 374 38.93 2.69 0.20
N ILE A 375 37.64 2.45 -0.07
CA ILE A 375 37.19 1.16 -0.63
C ILE A 375 37.65 1.03 -2.08
N HIS A 376 37.44 2.06 -2.89
CA HIS A 376 37.76 2.05 -4.31
C HIS A 376 39.26 1.84 -4.58
N ASP A 377 40.11 2.48 -3.78
CA ASP A 377 41.57 2.41 -3.92
C ASP A 377 42.18 1.20 -3.21
N HIS A 378 41.41 0.43 -2.43
CA HIS A 378 41.94 -0.71 -1.66
C HIS A 378 42.41 -1.85 -2.58
N PRO A 379 43.58 -2.48 -2.31
CA PRO A 379 44.04 -3.63 -3.09
C PRO A 379 43.09 -4.84 -2.98
N GLU A 380 42.57 -5.11 -1.78
CA GLU A 380 41.69 -6.26 -1.50
C GLU A 380 40.19 -5.92 -1.60
N LYS A 381 39.83 -4.86 -2.32
CA LYS A 381 38.43 -4.40 -2.43
C LYS A 381 37.45 -5.46 -2.94
N ASP A 382 37.93 -6.47 -3.67
CA ASP A 382 37.09 -7.58 -4.14
C ASP A 382 36.67 -8.57 -3.05
N GLU A 383 37.31 -8.53 -1.88
CA GLU A 383 36.94 -9.31 -0.70
C GLU A 383 35.93 -8.57 0.20
N PHE A 384 35.67 -7.30 -0.09
CA PHE A 384 34.84 -6.44 0.73
C PHE A 384 33.36 -6.70 0.52
N ASN A 385 32.62 -6.61 1.62
CA ASN A 385 31.17 -6.67 1.63
C ASN A 385 30.62 -5.44 2.36
N ILE A 386 30.02 -4.51 1.61
CA ILE A 386 29.41 -3.30 2.18
C ILE A 386 28.03 -3.66 2.75
N TRP A 387 27.90 -3.66 4.07
CA TRP A 387 26.67 -4.12 4.73
C TRP A 387 25.92 -3.03 5.49
N SER A 388 26.53 -1.89 5.83
CA SER A 388 25.82 -0.78 6.47
C SER A 388 26.51 0.56 6.24
N ILE A 389 25.81 1.66 6.52
CA ILE A 389 26.43 2.99 6.60
C ILE A 389 27.44 3.05 7.76
N GLY A 390 28.47 3.85 7.59
CA GLY A 390 29.54 4.03 8.57
C GLY A 390 29.16 4.97 9.72
N LYS A 391 30.09 5.12 10.65
CA LYS A 391 29.91 5.92 11.88
C LYS A 391 29.71 7.41 11.58
N LYS A 392 30.46 7.99 10.64
CA LYS A 392 30.35 9.42 10.28
C LYS A 392 29.02 9.70 9.60
N THR A 393 28.61 8.84 8.67
CA THR A 393 27.31 8.90 7.99
C THR A 393 26.18 8.81 8.99
N THR A 394 26.25 7.86 9.93
CA THR A 394 25.25 7.69 10.98
C THR A 394 25.11 8.97 11.82
N ALA A 395 26.22 9.53 12.30
CA ALA A 395 26.21 10.77 13.08
C ALA A 395 25.62 11.95 12.28
N SER A 396 25.98 12.06 11.00
CA SER A 396 25.44 13.08 10.08
C SER A 396 23.93 12.94 9.94
N PHE A 397 23.41 11.74 9.66
CA PHE A 397 21.98 11.48 9.55
C PHE A 397 21.23 11.82 10.84
N VAL A 398 21.75 11.44 12.00
CA VAL A 398 21.17 11.82 13.30
C VAL A 398 21.05 13.34 13.43
N SER A 399 22.07 14.09 13.03
CA SER A 399 22.04 15.55 13.12
C SER A 399 20.94 16.20 12.28
N TYR A 400 20.63 15.63 11.11
CA TYR A 400 19.52 16.08 10.26
C TYR A 400 18.18 15.69 10.87
N LEU A 401 18.02 14.44 11.30
CA LEU A 401 16.77 13.92 11.85
C LEU A 401 16.32 14.70 13.10
N LEU A 402 17.25 15.11 13.97
CA LEU A 402 16.91 15.88 15.17
C LEU A 402 16.42 17.31 14.90
N LYS A 403 16.61 17.83 13.67
CA LYS A 403 16.10 19.14 13.24
C LYS A 403 14.72 19.04 12.56
N ALA A 404 14.26 17.82 12.26
CA ALA A 404 13.02 17.59 11.54
C ALA A 404 11.78 17.92 12.36
N LYS A 405 10.75 18.49 11.73
CA LYS A 405 9.38 18.54 12.26
C LYS A 405 8.56 17.35 11.80
N THR A 406 8.87 16.81 10.62
CA THR A 406 8.34 15.53 10.17
C THR A 406 9.45 14.64 9.63
N ILE A 407 9.45 13.36 10.02
CA ILE A 407 10.39 12.36 9.54
C ILE A 407 9.63 11.26 8.81
N TYR A 408 10.08 10.88 7.62
CA TYR A 408 9.61 9.67 6.95
C TYR A 408 10.74 8.67 6.77
N LYS A 409 10.63 7.48 7.37
CA LYS A 409 11.62 6.40 7.22
C LYS A 409 11.10 5.26 6.36
N LYS A 410 11.84 4.93 5.29
CA LYS A 410 11.56 3.79 4.42
C LYS A 410 12.77 2.88 4.28
N GLY A 411 12.67 1.67 4.84
CA GLY A 411 13.71 0.64 4.76
C GLY A 411 14.88 0.86 5.73
N PRO A 412 15.74 -0.15 5.95
CA PRO A 412 16.91 -0.03 6.81
C PRO A 412 18.10 0.61 6.11
N VAL A 413 18.98 1.24 6.89
CA VAL A 413 20.23 1.85 6.37
C VAL A 413 21.36 0.84 6.16
N GLY A 414 21.16 -0.42 6.56
CA GLY A 414 22.09 -1.53 6.40
C GLY A 414 21.45 -2.88 6.71
N LYS A 415 22.27 -3.93 6.73
CA LYS A 415 21.88 -5.33 6.98
C LYS A 415 21.87 -5.61 8.48
N SER A 416 20.89 -5.03 9.19
CA SER A 416 20.81 -5.06 10.67
C SER A 416 20.66 -6.44 11.28
N GLU A 417 20.21 -7.41 10.50
CA GLU A 417 20.10 -8.83 10.88
C GLU A 417 21.46 -9.53 10.97
N GLU A 418 22.50 -9.00 10.34
CA GLU A 418 23.85 -9.56 10.43
C GLU A 418 24.54 -9.13 11.74
N PRO A 419 25.14 -10.08 12.48
CA PRO A 419 25.93 -9.78 13.66
C PRO A 419 27.00 -8.72 13.37
N GLY A 420 27.01 -7.65 14.18
CA GLY A 420 27.95 -6.53 14.05
C GLY A 420 27.47 -5.35 13.20
N PHE A 421 26.33 -5.46 12.50
CA PHE A 421 25.82 -4.40 11.60
C PHE A 421 24.52 -3.74 12.08
N LYS A 422 24.03 -4.12 13.27
CA LYS A 422 22.79 -3.58 13.88
C LYS A 422 22.88 -2.13 14.38
N GLU A 423 24.08 -1.68 14.74
CA GLU A 423 24.27 -0.42 15.49
C GLU A 423 23.85 0.83 14.71
N PRO A 424 24.19 1.01 13.42
CA PRO A 424 23.73 2.17 12.65
C PRO A 424 22.20 2.29 12.61
N GLU A 425 21.49 1.19 12.33
CA GLU A 425 20.02 1.18 12.30
C GLU A 425 19.44 1.52 13.69
N ARG A 426 19.99 0.91 14.75
CA ARG A 426 19.58 1.19 16.14
C ARG A 426 19.76 2.67 16.52
N ILE A 427 20.87 3.29 16.11
CA ILE A 427 21.14 4.71 16.38
C ILE A 427 20.15 5.60 15.62
N ILE A 428 19.87 5.30 14.35
CA ILE A 428 18.88 6.04 13.55
C ILE A 428 17.49 5.95 14.18
N LEU A 429 17.05 4.75 14.59
CA LEU A 429 15.76 4.57 15.25
C LEU A 429 15.67 5.33 16.58
N ASN A 430 16.73 5.32 17.39
CA ASN A 430 16.80 6.13 18.62
C ASN A 430 16.70 7.64 18.34
N ALA A 431 17.34 8.13 17.28
CA ALA A 431 17.26 9.53 16.88
C ALA A 431 15.85 9.93 16.46
N ILE A 432 15.14 9.05 15.76
CA ILE A 432 13.73 9.26 15.38
C ILE A 432 12.85 9.32 16.64
N MET A 433 13.03 8.41 17.60
CA MET A 433 12.29 8.46 18.87
C MET A 433 12.58 9.75 19.64
N LYS A 434 13.84 10.20 19.65
CA LYS A 434 14.23 11.46 20.30
C LYS A 434 13.57 12.66 19.61
N ALA A 435 13.56 12.70 18.28
CA ALA A 435 12.86 13.74 17.52
C ALA A 435 11.35 13.72 17.82
N GLN A 436 10.74 12.54 17.90
CA GLN A 436 9.33 12.41 18.27
C GLN A 436 9.01 12.96 19.66
N ARG A 437 9.84 12.65 20.66
CA ARG A 437 9.70 13.22 22.02
C ARG A 437 9.84 14.75 22.04
N ASN A 438 10.58 15.31 21.08
CA ASN A 438 10.72 16.74 20.87
C ASN A 438 9.61 17.35 20.00
N GLY A 439 8.56 16.59 19.69
CA GLY A 439 7.39 17.05 18.96
C GLY A 439 7.41 16.81 17.45
N ALA A 440 8.39 16.08 16.91
CA ALA A 440 8.38 15.72 15.49
C ALA A 440 7.34 14.64 15.19
N TYR A 441 6.58 14.79 14.10
CA TYR A 441 5.71 13.73 13.60
C TYR A 441 6.53 12.70 12.81
N THR A 442 6.49 11.43 13.21
CA THR A 442 7.35 10.40 12.60
C THR A 442 6.53 9.31 11.92
N ILE A 443 6.93 8.97 10.70
CA ILE A 443 6.17 8.09 9.82
C ILE A 443 7.12 6.99 9.31
N SER A 444 6.67 5.75 9.32
CA SER A 444 7.30 4.67 8.55
C SER A 444 6.27 3.87 7.77
N SER A 445 6.72 3.24 6.68
CA SER A 445 5.87 2.37 5.87
C SER A 445 6.53 1.05 5.49
N GLY A 446 5.73 -0.02 5.51
CA GLY A 446 6.07 -1.37 5.07
C GLY A 446 6.38 -2.33 6.23
N GLY A 447 5.97 -3.59 6.04
CA GLY A 447 6.08 -4.62 7.09
C GLY A 447 7.51 -4.89 7.57
N ASP A 448 8.51 -4.75 6.69
CA ASP A 448 9.92 -4.97 7.05
C ASP A 448 10.39 -3.98 8.15
N SER A 449 9.83 -2.75 8.21
CA SER A 449 10.18 -1.77 9.26
C SER A 449 9.73 -2.20 10.67
N ALA A 450 8.56 -2.84 10.76
CA ALA A 450 7.96 -3.29 12.01
C ALA A 450 8.79 -4.45 12.61
N GLU A 451 9.14 -5.41 11.76
CA GLU A 451 9.99 -6.55 12.11
C GLU A 451 11.39 -6.10 12.57
N ILE A 452 12.03 -5.17 11.84
CA ILE A 452 13.34 -4.64 12.20
C ILE A 452 13.29 -3.91 13.56
N ALA A 453 12.23 -3.14 13.81
CA ALA A 453 12.04 -2.47 15.10
C ALA A 453 11.96 -3.49 16.25
N ASN A 454 11.14 -4.53 16.10
CA ASN A 454 11.01 -5.60 17.10
C ASN A 454 12.33 -6.34 17.33
N ASN A 455 13.03 -6.71 16.26
CA ASN A 455 14.31 -7.44 16.35
C ASN A 455 15.40 -6.61 17.04
N LEU A 456 15.31 -5.28 16.99
CA LEU A 456 16.21 -4.36 17.69
C LEU A 456 15.73 -3.98 19.10
N GLY A 457 14.64 -4.58 19.59
CA GLY A 457 14.11 -4.39 20.93
C GLY A 457 13.24 -3.14 21.11
N PHE A 458 12.79 -2.51 20.03
CA PHE A 458 11.85 -1.39 20.09
C PHE A 458 10.41 -1.89 20.11
N LYS A 459 9.56 -1.25 20.92
CA LYS A 459 8.10 -1.45 20.83
C LYS A 459 7.57 -0.68 19.62
N GLU A 460 6.92 -1.36 18.67
CA GLU A 460 6.40 -0.76 17.42
C GLU A 460 5.56 0.49 17.69
N ASP A 461 4.64 0.43 18.65
CA ASP A 461 3.71 1.51 18.97
C ASP A 461 4.39 2.77 19.55
N ALA A 462 5.63 2.65 20.02
CA ALA A 462 6.38 3.76 20.60
C ALA A 462 7.36 4.39 19.59
N LEU A 463 7.64 3.71 18.48
CA LEU A 463 8.73 4.10 17.58
C LEU A 463 8.32 5.16 16.56
N PHE A 464 7.10 5.05 16.03
CA PHE A 464 6.57 5.98 15.04
C PHE A 464 5.23 6.54 15.46
N SER A 465 4.98 7.81 15.15
CA SER A 465 3.65 8.42 15.28
C SER A 465 2.67 7.73 14.32
N ARG A 466 3.16 7.19 13.19
CA ARG A 466 2.40 6.35 12.26
C ARG A 466 3.28 5.26 11.63
N LEU A 467 2.85 4.01 11.74
CA LEU A 467 3.46 2.85 11.05
C LEU A 467 2.48 2.22 10.04
N SER A 468 2.55 2.63 8.76
CA SER A 468 1.65 2.13 7.71
C SER A 468 2.11 0.79 7.14
N ASP A 469 1.19 -0.17 7.02
CA ASP A 469 1.47 -1.46 6.36
C ASP A 469 1.42 -1.37 4.83
N ALA A 470 0.97 -0.23 4.32
CA ALA A 470 0.73 -0.05 2.90
C ALA A 470 2.01 0.05 2.07
N GLY A 471 3.19 0.17 2.70
CA GLY A 471 4.50 0.07 2.04
C GLY A 471 4.57 0.96 0.80
N GLY A 472 4.73 0.37 -0.38
CA GLY A 472 4.76 1.11 -1.65
C GLY A 472 3.48 1.89 -1.95
N ALA A 473 2.31 1.42 -1.53
CA ALA A 473 1.06 2.19 -1.70
C ALA A 473 1.07 3.48 -0.88
N PHE A 474 1.61 3.47 0.34
CA PHE A 474 1.81 4.68 1.12
C PHE A 474 2.79 5.65 0.47
N VAL A 475 3.87 5.12 -0.12
CA VAL A 475 4.82 5.94 -0.88
C VAL A 475 4.13 6.66 -2.02
N HIS A 476 3.28 5.97 -2.79
CA HIS A 476 2.52 6.61 -3.86
C HIS A 476 1.55 7.69 -3.38
N VAL A 477 1.00 7.55 -2.17
CA VAL A 477 0.22 8.64 -1.53
C VAL A 477 1.12 9.86 -1.31
N LEU A 478 2.30 9.69 -0.71
CA LEU A 478 3.23 10.79 -0.48
C LEU A 478 3.79 11.39 -1.78
N GLU A 479 3.86 10.61 -2.86
CA GLU A 479 4.29 11.08 -4.17
C GLU A 479 3.29 12.07 -4.80
N GLY A 480 1.99 11.95 -4.53
CA GLY A 480 0.93 12.86 -5.00
C GLY A 480 0.67 12.92 -6.52
N ASN A 481 1.57 12.39 -7.35
CA ASN A 481 1.58 12.66 -8.80
C ASN A 481 0.78 11.66 -9.66
N ARG A 482 0.37 10.49 -9.14
CA ARG A 482 -0.35 9.47 -9.92
C ARG A 482 -1.42 8.76 -9.12
N ILE A 483 -2.65 8.78 -9.62
CA ILE A 483 -3.70 7.88 -9.13
C ILE A 483 -3.28 6.45 -9.44
N ALA A 484 -3.24 5.59 -8.43
CA ALA A 484 -3.09 4.17 -8.66
C ALA A 484 -4.36 3.57 -9.29
N TRP A 485 -4.22 2.68 -10.26
CA TRP A 485 -5.37 2.12 -11.01
C TRP A 485 -6.46 1.48 -10.14
N PRO A 486 -6.14 0.70 -9.09
CA PRO A 486 -7.16 0.20 -8.17
C PRO A 486 -7.98 1.32 -7.49
N MET A 487 -7.34 2.44 -7.14
CA MET A 487 -8.02 3.61 -6.57
C MET A 487 -8.92 4.30 -7.57
N LEU A 488 -8.46 4.41 -8.81
CA LEU A 488 -9.25 4.94 -9.91
C LEU A 488 -10.47 4.06 -10.20
N GLN A 489 -10.32 2.73 -10.14
CA GLN A 489 -11.45 1.83 -10.34
C GLN A 489 -12.49 2.00 -9.22
N LEU A 490 -12.08 2.01 -7.95
CA LEU A 490 -12.99 2.30 -6.84
C LEU A 490 -13.75 3.62 -7.02
N ASN A 491 -13.06 4.64 -7.53
CA ASN A 491 -13.68 5.92 -7.87
C ASN A 491 -14.68 5.84 -9.02
N THR A 492 -14.34 5.12 -10.07
CA THR A 492 -15.23 4.85 -11.21
C THR A 492 -16.54 4.22 -10.74
N HIS A 493 -16.49 3.20 -9.88
CA HIS A 493 -17.69 2.56 -9.34
C HIS A 493 -18.49 3.49 -8.42
N TRP A 494 -17.83 4.37 -7.66
CA TRP A 494 -18.53 5.42 -6.91
C TRP A 494 -19.32 6.37 -7.82
N ASN A 495 -18.70 6.86 -8.89
CA ASN A 495 -19.39 7.74 -9.84
C ASN A 495 -20.58 7.01 -10.48
N PHE A 496 -20.42 5.74 -10.87
CA PHE A 496 -21.51 4.93 -11.43
C PHE A 496 -22.67 4.75 -10.45
N PHE A 497 -22.39 4.39 -9.20
CA PHE A 497 -23.42 4.16 -8.18
C PHE A 497 -24.26 5.40 -7.88
N TYR A 498 -23.65 6.58 -7.90
CA TYR A 498 -24.34 7.86 -7.65
C TYR A 498 -24.83 8.57 -8.93
N GLY A 499 -24.74 7.91 -10.09
CA GLY A 499 -25.16 8.49 -11.37
C GLY A 499 -24.40 9.77 -11.74
N LYS A 500 -23.13 9.87 -11.34
CA LYS A 500 -22.24 10.99 -11.65
C LYS A 500 -21.41 10.71 -12.89
N ASN A 501 -21.03 11.78 -13.61
CA ASN A 501 -20.08 11.66 -14.71
C ASN A 501 -18.73 11.12 -14.17
N LEU A 502 -18.04 10.29 -14.94
CA LEU A 502 -16.72 9.76 -14.59
C LEU A 502 -15.75 10.85 -14.13
N ARG A 503 -15.82 12.06 -14.71
CA ARG A 503 -14.95 13.20 -14.36
C ARG A 503 -15.27 13.86 -13.02
N PHE A 504 -16.45 13.61 -12.44
CA PHE A 504 -16.93 14.36 -11.27
C PHE A 504 -16.00 14.27 -10.06
N ALA A 505 -15.43 13.09 -9.84
CA ALA A 505 -14.53 12.85 -8.73
C ALA A 505 -13.10 12.55 -9.18
N LEU A 506 -12.71 12.89 -10.41
CA LEU A 506 -11.33 12.74 -10.90
C LEU A 506 -10.44 13.92 -10.49
N PRO A 507 -9.11 13.72 -10.39
CA PRO A 507 -8.17 14.83 -10.22
C PRO A 507 -8.27 15.84 -11.35
N PHE A 508 -7.98 17.10 -11.02
CA PHE A 508 -7.89 18.21 -11.97
C PHE A 508 -6.97 17.94 -13.17
N ASN A 509 -5.92 17.14 -12.99
CA ASN A 509 -4.95 16.80 -14.04
C ASN A 509 -5.20 15.44 -14.72
N TYR A 510 -6.31 14.76 -14.43
CA TYR A 510 -6.61 13.47 -15.04
C TYR A 510 -7.49 13.64 -16.28
N ASN A 511 -6.84 13.59 -17.45
CA ASN A 511 -7.51 13.70 -18.74
C ASN A 511 -8.00 12.33 -19.22
N LEU A 512 -9.30 12.07 -19.07
CA LEU A 512 -10.01 11.07 -19.88
C LEU A 512 -10.06 11.58 -21.33
N LYS A 513 -9.62 10.78 -22.31
CA LYS A 513 -9.75 11.13 -23.75
C LYS A 513 -11.20 11.48 -24.11
N SER A 514 -11.39 12.43 -25.03
CA SER A 514 -12.68 13.02 -25.43
C SER A 514 -13.79 12.02 -25.75
N ARG A 515 -13.47 10.89 -26.39
CA ARG A 515 -14.43 9.81 -26.70
C ARG A 515 -15.07 9.16 -25.48
N TYR A 516 -14.52 9.39 -24.29
CA TYR A 516 -14.96 8.78 -23.03
C TYR A 516 -15.69 9.77 -22.11
N CYS A 517 -15.92 11.00 -22.56
CA CYS A 517 -16.73 11.99 -21.85
C CYS A 517 -18.24 11.66 -21.83
N LEU A 518 -18.69 10.71 -22.66
CA LEU A 518 -20.08 10.58 -23.09
C LEU A 518 -20.77 9.25 -22.75
N GLU A 519 -20.09 8.24 -22.22
CA GLU A 519 -20.74 6.96 -21.90
C GLU A 519 -21.41 7.01 -20.51
N LEU A 520 -22.69 7.40 -20.54
CA LEU A 520 -23.61 7.54 -19.41
C LEU A 520 -24.24 6.22 -18.92
N THR A 521 -23.85 5.06 -19.43
CA THR A 521 -24.63 3.83 -19.23
C THR A 521 -23.87 2.76 -18.48
N VAL A 522 -24.26 2.62 -17.21
CA VAL A 522 -24.05 1.43 -16.38
C VAL A 522 -24.58 0.19 -17.13
N PRO A 523 -23.89 -0.95 -17.14
CA PRO A 523 -24.55 -2.23 -17.36
C PRO A 523 -25.55 -2.42 -16.22
N GLN A 524 -26.83 -2.08 -16.41
CA GLN A 524 -27.88 -2.32 -15.40
C GLN A 524 -28.08 -3.81 -15.14
N LYS A 525 -27.54 -4.66 -16.02
CA LYS A 525 -27.61 -6.11 -15.94
C LYS A 525 -26.68 -6.61 -14.82
N GLY A 526 -27.24 -7.09 -13.71
CA GLY A 526 -26.51 -7.72 -12.60
C GLY A 526 -26.54 -6.95 -11.28
N LEU A 527 -26.87 -5.64 -11.29
CA LEU A 527 -27.17 -4.93 -10.05
C LEU A 527 -28.57 -5.34 -9.57
N PRO A 528 -28.74 -5.77 -8.31
CA PRO A 528 -30.07 -5.90 -7.71
C PRO A 528 -30.86 -4.62 -7.95
N GLU A 529 -32.15 -4.71 -8.28
CA GLU A 529 -33.01 -3.55 -8.53
C GLU A 529 -33.06 -2.59 -7.32
N ALA A 530 -32.88 -3.14 -6.11
CA ALA A 530 -32.68 -2.40 -4.88
C ALA A 530 -31.42 -1.51 -4.85
N LEU A 531 -30.47 -1.68 -5.77
CA LEU A 531 -29.21 -0.92 -5.87
C LEU A 531 -29.10 -0.12 -7.17
N SER A 532 -30.03 -0.27 -8.11
CA SER A 532 -30.05 0.56 -9.32
C SER A 532 -30.42 2.02 -8.98
N TYR A 533 -29.63 2.95 -9.50
CA TYR A 533 -29.89 4.39 -9.46
C TYR A 533 -30.65 4.77 -10.72
N LYS A 534 -31.96 5.00 -10.63
CA LYS A 534 -32.64 5.84 -11.63
C LYS A 534 -32.38 7.28 -11.22
N ALA A 535 -31.58 7.98 -12.02
CA ALA A 535 -31.40 9.42 -11.91
C ALA A 535 -32.70 10.11 -12.34
N SER A 536 -33.74 10.08 -11.52
CA SER A 536 -34.81 11.06 -11.62
C SER A 536 -34.36 12.26 -10.79
N TRP A 537 -33.74 13.22 -11.48
CA TRP A 537 -33.62 14.59 -10.97
C TRP A 537 -34.99 15.25 -10.99
#